data_AF-A0A2E0L895-F1
#
_entry.id   AF-A0A2E0L895-F1
#
_cell.length_a   1.000
_cell.length_b   1.000
_cell.length_c   1.000
_cell.angle_alpha   90.00
_cell.angle_beta   90.00
_cell.angle_gamma   90.00
#
_symmetry.space_group_name_H-M   'P 1'
#
loop_
_entity.id
_entity.type
_entity.pdbx_description
1 polymer ?
#
loop_
_entity_poly.entity_id
_entity_poly.type
_entity_poly.pdbx_seq_one_letter_code
_entity_poly.pdbx_strand_id
1 'polypeptide(L)' 'MDQYTLEDARQHLDKLISDAQHGKTVVIINDDQGVQLVPVSPVRKARRAGSARGLIKLAADFDKPLSDFDEYME' A
#
# COMPACT_ATOMS: atom_id res chain seq x y z
N MET A 1 -12.21 11.87 19.48
CA MET A 1 -11.99 12.97 18.52
C MET A 1 -11.27 14.01 19.33
N ASP A 2 -10.00 14.20 19.01
CA ASP A 2 -9.09 14.95 19.86
C ASP A 2 -8.72 16.24 19.13
N GLN A 3 -8.89 17.36 19.81
CA GLN A 3 -8.61 18.68 19.28
C GLN A 3 -7.32 19.21 19.88
N TYR A 4 -6.46 19.75 19.03
CA TYR A 4 -5.17 20.30 19.39
C TYR A 4 -5.07 21.73 18.87
N THR A 5 -4.40 22.60 19.61
CA THR A 5 -4.03 23.92 19.09
C THR A 5 -2.94 23.77 18.02
N LEU A 6 -2.77 24.77 17.16
CA LEU A 6 -1.68 24.78 16.19
C LEU A 6 -0.30 24.68 16.86
N GLU A 7 -0.13 25.26 18.06
CA GLU A 7 1.12 25.22 18.80
C GLU A 7 1.42 23.82 19.33
N ASP A 8 0.44 23.15 19.96
CA ASP A 8 0.55 21.75 20.41
C ASP A 8 0.82 20.82 19.23
N ALA A 9 0.13 21.07 18.10
CA ALA A 9 0.28 20.26 16.91
C ALA A 9 1.68 20.37 16.30
N ARG A 10 2.32 21.55 16.34
CA ARG A 10 3.71 21.72 15.88
C ARG A 10 4.70 20.98 16.76
N GLN A 11 4.50 20.99 18.08
CA GLN A 11 5.41 20.32 19.02
C GLN A 11 5.29 18.80 18.98
N HIS A 12 4.12 18.28 18.65
CA HIS A 12 3.82 16.84 18.71
C HIS A 12 3.36 16.23 17.37
N LEU A 13 3.73 16.85 16.25
CA LEU A 13 3.21 16.48 14.93
C LEU A 13 3.43 15.01 14.60
N ASP A 14 4.61 14.46 14.89
CA ASP A 14 4.94 13.05 14.62
C ASP A 14 3.99 12.08 15.32
N LYS A 15 3.68 12.38 16.59
CA LYS A 15 2.72 11.59 17.38
C LYS A 15 1.32 11.71 16.80
N LEU A 16 0.89 12.91 16.43
CA LEU A 16 -0.43 13.14 15.84
C LEU A 16 -0.61 12.44 14.49
N ILE A 17 0.45 12.39 13.67
CA ILE A 17 0.47 11.62 12.42
C ILE A 17 0.32 10.12 12.72
N SER A 18 1.08 9.58 13.66
CA SER A 18 0.97 8.17 14.06
C SER A 18 -0.44 7.85 14.56
N ASP A 19 -0.97 8.67 15.46
CA ASP A 19 -2.34 8.54 15.97
C ASP A 19 -3.36 8.51 14.82
N ALA A 20 -3.25 9.44 13.86
CA ALA A 20 -4.13 9.48 12.68
C ALA A 20 -4.00 8.24 11.78
N GLN A 21 -2.78 7.71 11.60
CA GLN A 21 -2.52 6.47 10.86
C GLN A 21 -3.12 5.24 11.53
N HIS A 22 -3.20 5.23 12.87
CA HIS A 22 -3.86 4.17 13.64
C HIS A 22 -5.39 4.33 13.72
N GLY A 23 -5.97 5.28 12.96
CA GLY A 23 -7.41 5.47 12.85
C GLY A 23 -8.00 6.45 13.88
N LYS A 24 -7.16 7.15 14.66
CA LYS A 24 -7.63 8.17 15.58
C LYS A 24 -8.02 9.44 14.83
N THR A 25 -9.15 10.04 15.18
CA THR A 25 -9.57 11.33 14.63
C THR A 25 -8.86 12.48 15.37
N VAL A 26 -7.94 13.14 14.66
CA VAL A 26 -7.18 14.30 15.17
C VAL A 26 -7.59 15.56 14.41
N VAL A 27 -7.97 16.61 15.13
CA VAL A 27 -8.31 17.92 14.59
C VAL A 27 -7.34 18.97 15.14
N ILE A 28 -6.77 19.78 14.27
CA ILE A 28 -5.91 20.91 14.62
C ILE A 28 -6.70 22.19 14.41
N ILE A 29 -6.85 22.98 15.46
CA ILE A 29 -7.52 24.29 15.44
C ILE A 29 -6.46 25.37 15.27
N ASN A 30 -6.66 26.25 14.29
CA ASN A 30 -5.91 27.47 14.08
C ASN A 30 -6.89 28.65 13.97
N ASP A 31 -6.83 29.55 14.94
CA ASP A 31 -7.80 30.64 15.09
C ASP A 31 -9.24 30.10 15.10
N ASP A 32 -10.09 30.54 14.16
CA ASP A 32 -11.49 30.12 14.04
C ASP A 32 -11.68 28.89 13.12
N GLN A 33 -10.61 28.37 12.50
CA GLN A 33 -10.68 27.28 11.53
C GLN A 33 -9.97 26.02 12.01
N GLY A 34 -10.61 24.86 11.77
CA GLY A 34 -10.06 23.56 12.11
C GLY A 34 -9.72 22.73 10.87
N VAL A 35 -8.62 21.99 10.92
CA VAL A 35 -8.25 20.98 9.91
C VAL A 35 -8.17 19.60 10.55
N GLN A 36 -8.59 18.57 9.82
CA GLN A 36 -8.52 17.18 10.29
C GLN A 36 -7.35 16.46 9.64
N LEU A 37 -6.53 15.78 10.46
CA LEU A 37 -5.53 14.83 9.97
C LEU A 37 -6.23 13.54 9.58
N VAL A 38 -6.11 13.17 8.31
CA VAL A 38 -6.63 11.91 7.77
C VAL A 38 -5.50 11.12 7.12
N PRO A 39 -5.38 9.81 7.41
CA PRO A 39 -4.36 9.00 6.78
C PRO A 39 -4.64 8.85 5.28
N VAL A 40 -3.66 9.20 4.46
CA VAL A 40 -3.70 8.96 3.02
C VAL A 40 -3.20 7.55 2.77
N SER A 41 -4.13 6.62 2.51
CA SER A 41 -3.74 5.29 2.06
C SER A 41 -3.20 5.39 0.63
N PRO A 42 -2.01 4.85 0.32
CA PRO A 42 -1.54 4.81 -1.05
C PRO A 42 -2.58 4.07 -1.89
N VAL A 43 -2.97 4.66 -3.02
CA VAL A 43 -3.86 4.02 -3.98
C VAL A 43 -3.14 2.76 -4.45
N ARG A 44 -3.49 1.60 -3.88
CA ARG A 44 -3.04 0.32 -4.41
C ARG A 44 -3.62 0.23 -5.81
N LYS A 45 -2.75 0.29 -6.83
CA LYS A 45 -3.19 0.01 -8.21
C LYS A 45 -3.94 -1.31 -8.19
N ALA A 46 -5.20 -1.28 -8.62
CA ALA A 46 -5.97 -2.49 -8.78
C ALA A 46 -5.18 -3.45 -9.68
N ARG A 47 -4.98 -4.68 -9.23
CA ARG A 47 -4.34 -5.71 -10.07
C ARG A 47 -5.24 -5.95 -11.27
N ARG A 48 -4.70 -5.83 -12.48
CA ARG A 48 -5.43 -6.17 -13.72
C ARG A 48 -5.09 -7.60 -14.09
N ALA A 49 -6.09 -8.48 -14.10
CA ALA A 49 -5.91 -9.84 -14.61
C ALA A 49 -5.39 -9.79 -16.05
N GLY A 50 -4.45 -10.69 -16.39
CA GLY A 50 -3.83 -10.70 -17.72
C GLY A 50 -2.91 -9.51 -18.01
N SER A 51 -2.42 -8.78 -17.01
CA SER A 51 -1.47 -7.66 -17.20
C SER A 51 -0.19 -8.05 -17.95
N ALA A 52 0.16 -9.34 -17.98
CA ALA A 52 1.34 -9.88 -18.67
C ALA A 52 1.05 -10.44 -20.08
N ARG A 53 -0.17 -10.29 -20.61
CA ARG A 53 -0.53 -10.82 -21.95
C ARG A 53 0.43 -10.26 -23.01
N GLY A 54 1.10 -11.16 -23.73
CA GLY A 54 2.06 -10.80 -24.79
C GLY A 54 3.45 -10.40 -24.31
N LEU A 55 3.69 -10.33 -22.99
CA LEU A 55 5.01 -10.03 -22.42
C LEU A 55 5.84 -11.29 -22.17
N ILE A 56 5.19 -12.45 -22.06
CA ILE A 56 5.85 -13.74 -21.83
C ILE A 56 6.00 -14.47 -23.16
N LYS A 57 7.23 -14.87 -23.48
CA LYS A 57 7.54 -15.78 -24.59
C LYS A 57 7.92 -17.13 -23.98
N LEU A 58 7.20 -18.18 -24.35
CA LEU A 58 7.57 -19.54 -24.04
C LEU A 58 8.44 -20.09 -25.16
N ALA A 59 9.46 -20.87 -24.80
CA ALA A 59 10.23 -21.62 -25.78
C ALA A 59 9.35 -22.71 -26.40
N ALA A 60 9.62 -23.07 -27.66
CA ALA A 60 8.82 -24.06 -28.38
C ALA A 60 8.86 -25.47 -27.75
N ASP A 61 9.86 -25.72 -26.91
CA ASP A 61 10.10 -26.95 -26.19
C ASP A 61 9.75 -26.87 -24.70
N PHE A 62 9.06 -25.82 -24.24
CA PHE A 62 8.74 -25.63 -22.83
C PHE A 62 8.01 -26.82 -22.20
N ASP A 63 7.09 -27.43 -22.94
CA ASP A 63 6.32 -28.60 -22.48
C ASP A 63 7.05 -29.93 -22.73
N LYS A 64 8.28 -29.92 -23.26
CA LYS A 64 9.04 -31.16 -23.43
C LYS A 64 9.48 -31.70 -22.07
N PRO A 65 9.43 -33.02 -21.88
CA PRO A 65 10.04 -33.66 -20.72
C PRO A 65 11.51 -33.30 -20.60
N LEU A 66 11.99 -33.21 -19.37
CA LEU A 66 13.42 -33.12 -19.09
C LEU A 66 14.04 -34.50 -19.32
N SER A 67 15.20 -34.55 -19.96
CA SER A 67 15.95 -35.80 -20.20
C SER A 67 16.18 -36.61 -18.92
N ASP A 68 16.40 -35.91 -17.81
CA ASP A 68 16.71 -36.52 -16.52
C ASP A 68 15.49 -37.25 -15.90
N PHE A 69 14.31 -37.12 -16.50
CA PHE A 69 13.08 -37.77 -16.07
C PHE A 69 12.73 -39.02 -16.91
N ASP A 70 13.55 -39.38 -17.90
CA ASP A 70 13.30 -40.54 -18.76
C ASP A 70 13.20 -41.85 -17.95
N GLU A 71 13.97 -41.98 -16.87
CA GLU A 71 13.96 -43.14 -15.96
C GLU A 71 12.62 -43.34 -15.20
N TYR A 72 11.75 -42.34 -15.18
CA TYR A 72 10.48 -42.35 -14.42
C TYR A 72 9.23 -42.45 -15.29
N MET A 73 9.38 -42.58 -16.61
CA MET A 73 8.28 -42.62 -17.58
C MET A 73 7.89 -44.06 -18.01
N GLU A 74 8.46 -45.08 -17.37
CA GLU A 74 8.12 -46.51 -17.57
C GLU A 74 6.89 -46.98 -16.77
#